data_AF-A0A2V5RX61-F1
#
_entry.id   AF-A0A2V5RX61-F1
#
_cell.length_a   1.000
_cell.length_b   1.000
_cell.length_c   1.000
_cell.angle_alpha   90.00
_cell.angle_beta   90.00
_cell.angle_gamma   90.00
#
_symmetry.space_group_name_H-M   'P 1'
#
loop_
_entity.id
_entity.type
_entity.pdbx_description
1 polymer ?
#
loop_
_entity_poly.entity_id
_entity_poly.type
_entity_poly.pdbx_seq_one_letter_code
_entity_poly.pdbx_strand_id
1 'polypeptide(L)'
;MRIVSILLALLSIVPAAIAQTGLNSLPEVEFSQLSQRDPNPLGEKALSINPTQWKHSETEHYIYHFAHSYVATPISVEAEFHYRVVAEELERDQPLTDIKSNVYIFERPEDWQQFQGLGELEKWTGGIHSQGSLFILRNPEQKFSGNVLGHEIVHLVLHRFYADGIPC
;
A
#
# COMPACT_ATOMS: atom_id res chain seq x y z
N MET A 1 -39.90 41.75 30.92
CA MET A 1 -39.21 41.30 29.69
C MET A 1 -37.83 40.76 30.06
N ARG A 2 -37.64 39.44 30.10
CA ARG A 2 -36.34 38.77 30.03
C ARG A 2 -36.57 37.41 29.36
N ILE A 3 -36.15 37.30 28.11
CA ILE A 3 -36.18 36.04 27.34
C ILE A 3 -34.86 35.34 27.68
N VAL A 4 -34.94 34.18 28.31
CA VAL A 4 -33.80 33.29 28.53
C VAL A 4 -33.70 32.40 27.30
N SER A 5 -32.70 32.65 26.46
CA SER A 5 -32.34 31.78 25.34
C SER A 5 -31.56 30.59 25.88
N ILE A 6 -32.13 29.39 25.83
CA ILE A 6 -31.43 28.14 26.11
C ILE A 6 -30.76 27.69 24.81
N LEU A 7 -29.43 27.79 24.77
CA LEU A 7 -28.60 27.26 23.70
C LEU A 7 -28.47 25.74 23.88
N LEU A 8 -29.06 24.95 22.98
CA LEU A 8 -28.92 23.50 22.97
C LEU A 8 -27.63 23.15 22.22
N ALA A 9 -26.57 22.81 22.94
CA ALA A 9 -25.35 22.27 22.35
C ALA A 9 -25.55 20.78 22.03
N LEU A 10 -25.74 20.46 20.75
CA LEU A 10 -25.69 19.09 20.25
C LEU A 10 -24.23 18.61 20.30
N LEU A 11 -23.87 17.85 21.34
CA LEU A 11 -22.64 17.06 21.34
C LEU A 11 -22.81 15.90 20.35
N SER A 12 -22.21 16.03 19.18
CA SER A 12 -22.01 14.90 18.27
C SER A 12 -21.03 13.93 18.93
N ILE A 13 -21.55 12.84 19.49
CA ILE A 13 -20.73 11.71 19.94
C ILE A 13 -20.23 11.00 18.68
N VAL A 14 -19.03 11.36 18.22
CA VAL A 14 -18.30 10.56 17.23
C VAL A 14 -17.87 9.28 17.95
N PRO A 15 -18.25 8.08 17.48
CA PRO A 15 -17.71 6.86 18.05
C PRO A 15 -16.21 6.82 17.72
N ALA A 16 -15.37 7.07 18.71
CA ALA A 16 -13.96 6.71 18.65
C ALA A 16 -13.88 5.18 18.65
N ALA A 17 -13.76 4.59 17.47
CA ALA A 17 -13.44 3.18 17.34
C ALA A 17 -11.97 2.98 17.77
N ILE A 18 -11.74 2.74 19.06
CA ILE A 18 -10.44 2.35 19.58
C ILE A 18 -10.37 0.82 19.68
N ALA A 19 -9.57 0.27 18.77
CA ALA A 19 -8.74 -0.93 18.84
C ALA A 19 -9.34 -2.21 19.47
N GLN A 20 -9.75 -3.15 18.60
CA GLN A 20 -9.72 -4.57 18.91
C GLN A 20 -8.35 -5.15 18.52
N THR A 21 -7.62 -5.66 19.51
CA THR A 21 -6.36 -6.39 19.39
C THR A 21 -6.60 -7.78 18.78
N GLY A 22 -6.58 -7.82 17.46
CA GLY A 22 -6.38 -8.98 16.60
C GLY A 22 -5.79 -8.47 15.27
N LEU A 23 -5.21 -9.33 14.43
CA LEU A 23 -4.97 -8.98 13.02
C LEU A 23 -6.34 -8.80 12.35
N ASN A 24 -6.97 -7.63 12.54
CA ASN A 24 -8.13 -7.27 11.76
C ASN A 24 -7.66 -7.25 10.31
N SER A 25 -8.39 -7.96 9.44
CA SER A 25 -8.11 -7.95 8.01
C SER A 25 -8.02 -6.51 7.53
N LEU A 26 -7.01 -6.23 6.70
CA LEU A 26 -6.85 -4.93 6.06
C LEU A 26 -8.18 -4.53 5.39
N PRO A 27 -8.80 -3.40 5.78
CA PRO A 27 -10.13 -3.04 5.30
C PRO A 27 -10.16 -2.86 3.79
N GLU A 28 -11.09 -3.52 3.11
CA GLU A 28 -11.30 -3.35 1.68
C GLU A 28 -11.98 -1.99 1.42
N VAL A 29 -11.51 -1.28 0.39
CA VAL A 29 -12.06 -0.02 -0.10
C VAL A 29 -12.34 -0.16 -1.60
N GLU A 30 -13.40 0.49 -2.07
CA GLU A 30 -13.68 0.53 -3.49
C GLU A 30 -12.56 1.25 -4.25
N PHE A 31 -12.26 0.80 -5.47
CA PHE A 31 -11.23 1.46 -6.28
C PHE A 31 -11.52 2.95 -6.43
N SER A 32 -12.79 3.34 -6.58
CA SER A 32 -13.23 4.74 -6.69
C SER A 32 -12.97 5.60 -5.44
N GLN A 33 -12.78 4.97 -4.28
CA GLN A 33 -12.66 5.61 -2.96
C GLN A 33 -11.22 5.70 -2.45
N LEU A 34 -10.24 5.13 -3.17
CA LEU A 34 -8.82 5.31 -2.85
C LEU A 34 -8.46 6.79 -2.81
N SER A 35 -7.66 7.20 -1.82
CA SER A 35 -7.32 8.62 -1.65
C SER A 35 -6.45 9.17 -2.79
N GLN A 36 -5.73 8.29 -3.49
CA GLN A 36 -4.82 8.62 -4.58
C GLN A 36 -4.94 7.62 -5.73
N ARG A 37 -4.55 8.06 -6.92
CA ARG A 37 -4.39 7.21 -8.11
C ARG A 37 -2.92 7.02 -8.39
N ASP A 38 -2.56 5.81 -8.78
CA ASP A 38 -1.22 5.52 -9.27
C ASP A 38 -1.08 6.06 -10.71
N PRO A 39 -0.18 7.03 -10.98
CA PRO A 39 0.10 7.47 -12.35
C PRO A 39 0.99 6.50 -13.13
N ASN A 40 1.47 5.41 -12.50
CA ASN A 40 2.40 4.46 -13.12
C ASN A 40 1.72 3.64 -14.24
N PRO A 41 2.24 3.68 -15.48
CA PRO A 41 1.71 2.87 -16.59
C PRO A 41 1.78 1.35 -16.35
N LEU A 42 2.74 0.86 -15.54
CA LEU A 42 2.76 -0.54 -15.13
C LEU A 42 1.59 -0.88 -14.19
N GLY A 43 1.16 0.08 -13.38
CA GLY A 43 -0.04 -0.06 -12.53
C GLY A 43 -1.30 -0.28 -13.36
N GLU A 44 -1.50 0.53 -14.40
CA GLU A 44 -2.62 0.34 -15.34
C GLU A 44 -2.58 -1.03 -16.03
N LYS A 45 -1.40 -1.48 -16.47
CA LYS A 45 -1.20 -2.81 -17.06
C LYS A 45 -1.52 -3.92 -16.06
N ALA A 46 -1.09 -3.79 -14.80
CA ALA A 46 -1.40 -4.76 -13.75
C ALA A 46 -2.91 -4.86 -13.52
N LEU A 47 -3.60 -3.73 -13.36
CA LEU A 47 -5.05 -3.70 -13.13
C LEU A 47 -5.87 -4.20 -14.33
N SER A 48 -5.31 -4.18 -15.53
CA SER A 48 -5.94 -4.76 -16.73
C SER A 48 -5.99 -6.29 -16.74
N ILE A 49 -5.18 -6.95 -15.92
CA ILE A 49 -5.13 -8.41 -15.81
C ILE A 49 -6.19 -8.87 -14.81
N ASN A 50 -7.17 -9.64 -15.28
CA ASN A 50 -8.31 -10.12 -14.48
C ASN A 50 -8.97 -9.01 -13.65
N PRO A 51 -9.51 -7.95 -14.30
CA PRO A 51 -9.91 -6.71 -13.64
C PRO A 51 -10.96 -6.92 -12.53
N THR A 52 -11.76 -7.98 -12.62
CA THR A 52 -12.81 -8.29 -11.63
C THR A 52 -12.29 -8.95 -10.35
N GLN A 53 -11.03 -9.37 -10.31
CA GLN A 53 -10.42 -10.01 -9.14
C GLN A 53 -9.75 -9.01 -8.21
N TRP A 54 -9.45 -7.79 -8.69
CA TRP A 54 -8.78 -6.80 -7.88
C TRP A 54 -9.68 -6.27 -6.77
N LYS A 55 -9.10 -6.26 -5.58
CA LYS A 55 -9.56 -5.57 -4.39
C LYS A 55 -8.52 -4.55 -4.00
N HIS A 56 -8.95 -3.58 -3.20
CA HIS A 56 -8.10 -2.48 -2.81
C HIS A 56 -8.18 -2.22 -1.32
N SER A 57 -7.08 -1.72 -0.78
CA SER A 57 -6.99 -1.23 0.59
C SER A 57 -5.96 -0.14 0.66
N GLU A 58 -5.96 0.58 1.77
CA GLU A 58 -5.08 1.70 1.98
C GLU A 58 -4.69 1.80 3.45
N THR A 59 -3.43 2.11 3.69
CA THR A 59 -2.87 2.46 5.01
C THR A 59 -2.35 3.90 4.97
N GLU A 60 -1.59 4.32 5.98
CA GLU A 60 -1.03 5.68 6.02
C GLU A 60 -0.07 5.91 4.84
N HIS A 61 0.82 4.96 4.54
CA HIS A 61 1.90 5.18 3.57
C HIS A 61 1.71 4.44 2.24
N TYR A 62 0.77 3.50 2.17
CA TYR A 62 0.64 2.58 1.04
C TYR A 62 -0.81 2.39 0.57
N ILE A 63 -0.96 2.13 -0.73
CA ILE A 63 -2.17 1.61 -1.36
C ILE A 63 -1.88 0.19 -1.85
N TYR A 64 -2.80 -0.72 -1.62
CA TYR A 64 -2.65 -2.14 -1.97
C TYR A 64 -3.68 -2.54 -3.03
N HIS A 65 -3.24 -3.32 -4.01
CA HIS A 65 -4.07 -3.99 -5.01
C HIS A 65 -3.81 -5.49 -4.89
N PHE A 66 -4.84 -6.28 -4.60
CA PHE A 66 -4.70 -7.72 -4.30
C PHE A 66 -5.95 -8.51 -4.68
N ALA A 67 -5.87 -9.85 -4.71
CA ALA A 67 -7.05 -10.70 -4.92
C ALA A 67 -7.69 -11.14 -3.59
N HIS A 68 -6.88 -11.46 -2.58
CA HIS A 68 -7.37 -11.87 -1.26
C HIS A 68 -6.77 -11.07 -0.10
N SER A 69 -7.63 -10.57 0.80
CA SER A 69 -7.23 -9.72 1.93
C SER A 69 -6.31 -10.43 2.93
N TYR A 70 -6.41 -11.76 3.08
CA TYR A 70 -5.50 -12.53 3.94
C TYR A 70 -4.05 -12.54 3.42
N VAL A 71 -3.82 -12.27 2.13
CA VAL A 71 -2.47 -12.11 1.55
C VAL A 71 -1.97 -10.69 1.79
N ALA A 72 -2.80 -9.68 1.56
CA ALA A 72 -2.42 -8.27 1.71
C ALA A 72 -2.24 -7.83 3.16
N THR A 73 -3.01 -8.39 4.10
CA THR A 73 -2.96 -8.01 5.52
C THR A 73 -1.55 -8.14 6.13
N PRO A 74 -0.88 -9.32 6.11
CA PRO A 74 0.47 -9.43 6.66
C PRO A 74 1.48 -8.55 5.93
N ILE A 75 1.34 -8.37 4.61
CA ILE A 75 2.20 -7.47 3.83
C ILE A 75 2.04 -6.02 4.31
N SER A 76 0.81 -5.58 4.56
CA SER A 76 0.55 -4.22 5.02
C SER A 76 1.14 -3.91 6.39
N VAL A 77 1.04 -4.87 7.32
CA VAL A 77 1.61 -4.73 8.65
C VAL A 77 3.14 -4.66 8.59
N GLU A 78 3.76 -5.53 7.78
CA GLU A 78 5.21 -5.53 7.60
C GLU A 78 5.71 -4.28 6.88
N ALA A 79 5.00 -3.81 5.85
CA ALA A 79 5.33 -2.59 5.13
C ALA A 79 5.31 -1.35 6.03
N GLU A 80 4.24 -1.17 6.81
CA GLU A 80 4.13 -0.06 7.76
C GLU A 80 5.15 -0.15 8.89
N PHE A 81 5.51 -1.36 9.32
CA PHE A 81 6.59 -1.56 10.28
C PHE A 81 7.94 -1.08 9.72
N HIS A 82 8.34 -1.57 8.54
CA HIS A 82 9.61 -1.19 7.91
C HIS A 82 9.64 0.29 7.54
N TYR A 83 8.52 0.87 7.10
CA TYR A 83 8.44 2.32 6.86
C TYR A 83 8.86 3.09 8.10
N ARG A 84 8.28 2.80 9.27
CA ARG A 84 8.61 3.50 10.51
C ARG A 84 10.07 3.33 10.89
N VAL A 85 10.59 2.11 10.84
CA VAL A 85 12.00 1.82 11.19
C VAL A 85 12.96 2.56 10.28
N VAL A 86 12.73 2.50 8.96
CA VAL A 86 13.62 3.16 7.99
C VAL A 86 13.50 4.67 8.07
N ALA A 87 12.28 5.21 8.22
CA ALA A 87 12.08 6.66 8.36
C ALA A 87 12.74 7.21 9.64
N GLU A 88 12.67 6.47 10.75
CA GLU A 88 13.37 6.80 12.00
C GLU A 88 14.89 6.77 11.81
N GLU A 89 15.43 5.71 11.22
CA GLU A 89 16.87 5.54 10.99
C GLU A 89 17.45 6.57 10.01
N LEU A 90 16.66 7.02 9.04
CA LEU A 90 17.11 8.06 8.10
C LEU A 90 17.32 9.42 8.77
N GLU A 91 16.73 9.65 9.95
CA GLU A 91 16.78 10.93 10.70
C GLU A 91 16.44 12.16 9.82
N ARG A 92 15.56 11.98 8.83
CA ARG A 92 15.12 13.06 7.92
C ARG A 92 13.76 13.59 8.34
N ASP A 93 13.52 14.85 7.99
CA ASP A 93 12.17 15.40 7.99
C ASP A 93 11.24 14.55 7.11
N GLN A 94 9.95 14.53 7.46
CA GLN A 94 8.92 13.82 6.70
C GLN A 94 9.02 14.14 5.21
N PRO A 95 8.71 13.18 4.31
CA PRO A 95 8.80 13.41 2.88
C PRO A 95 8.04 14.67 2.47
N LEU A 96 8.61 15.42 1.51
CA LEU A 96 8.02 16.67 1.02
C LEU A 96 6.61 16.50 0.43
N THR A 97 6.24 15.26 0.08
CA THR A 97 4.93 14.92 -0.48
C THR A 97 4.24 13.83 0.34
N ASP A 98 2.91 13.89 0.38
CA ASP A 98 2.09 12.86 0.99
C ASP A 98 1.71 11.73 -0.02
N ILE A 99 2.55 11.51 -1.03
CA ILE A 99 2.27 10.51 -2.08
C ILE A 99 2.47 9.10 -1.51
N LYS A 100 1.44 8.26 -1.62
CA LYS A 100 1.48 6.86 -1.17
C LYS A 100 2.10 5.97 -2.22
N SER A 101 2.84 4.97 -1.77
CA SER A 101 3.37 3.92 -2.65
C SER A 101 2.29 2.88 -2.96
N ASN A 102 2.20 2.45 -4.20
CA ASN A 102 1.23 1.43 -4.61
C ASN A 102 1.90 0.05 -4.58
N VAL A 103 1.20 -0.96 -4.08
CA VAL A 103 1.69 -2.35 -3.97
C VAL A 103 0.71 -3.27 -4.68
N TYR A 104 1.15 -3.84 -5.80
CA TYR A 104 0.40 -4.79 -6.61
C TYR A 104 0.84 -6.21 -6.27
N ILE A 105 -0.09 -7.00 -5.72
CA ILE A 105 0.17 -8.34 -5.21
C ILE A 105 -0.50 -9.33 -6.14
N PHE A 106 0.30 -9.94 -7.02
CA PHE A 106 -0.12 -11.07 -7.83
C PHE A 106 -0.05 -12.34 -6.99
N GLU A 107 -1.04 -13.22 -7.11
CA GLU A 107 -1.06 -14.50 -6.38
C GLU A 107 -0.84 -15.71 -7.30
N ARG A 108 -1.08 -15.51 -8.60
CA ARG A 108 -1.01 -16.56 -9.62
C ARG A 108 0.19 -16.35 -10.54
N PRO A 109 1.05 -17.38 -10.74
CA PRO A 109 2.17 -17.29 -11.67
C PRO A 109 1.75 -16.92 -13.10
N GLU A 110 0.56 -17.33 -13.53
CA GLU A 110 0.04 -17.02 -14.86
C GLU A 110 -0.26 -15.54 -15.03
N ASP A 111 -0.84 -14.90 -14.02
CA ASP A 111 -1.09 -13.45 -14.02
C ASP A 111 0.22 -12.67 -13.97
N TRP A 112 1.19 -13.15 -13.18
CA TRP A 112 2.53 -12.57 -13.14
C TRP A 112 3.23 -12.66 -14.49
N GLN A 113 3.19 -13.83 -15.14
CA GLN A 113 3.79 -14.02 -16.45
C GLN A 113 3.13 -13.14 -17.52
N GLN A 114 1.80 -12.97 -17.46
CA GLN A 114 1.09 -12.04 -18.32
C GLN A 114 1.52 -10.59 -18.06
N PHE A 115 1.64 -10.19 -16.79
CA PHE A 115 2.15 -8.88 -16.40
C PHE A 115 3.56 -8.63 -16.90
N GLN A 116 4.47 -9.60 -16.77
CA GLN A 116 5.82 -9.52 -17.32
C GLN A 116 5.78 -9.29 -18.84
N GLY A 117 4.90 -9.98 -19.57
CA GLY A 117 4.72 -9.77 -21.01
C GLY A 117 4.22 -8.36 -21.35
N LEU A 118 3.19 -7.87 -20.66
CA LEU A 118 2.64 -6.52 -20.88
C LEU A 118 3.62 -5.41 -20.47
N GLY A 119 4.39 -5.64 -19.42
CA GLY A 119 5.38 -4.71 -18.88
C GLY A 119 6.73 -4.76 -19.59
N GLU A 120 6.93 -5.67 -20.55
CA GLU A 120 8.22 -5.94 -21.20
C GLU A 120 9.33 -6.25 -20.19
N LEU A 121 8.97 -6.97 -19.12
CA LEU A 121 9.88 -7.33 -18.04
C LEU A 121 10.68 -8.58 -18.40
N GLU A 122 11.89 -8.66 -17.86
CA GLU A 122 12.71 -9.85 -17.95
C GLU A 122 12.03 -11.05 -17.25
N LYS A 123 12.17 -12.24 -17.83
CA LYS A 123 11.48 -13.44 -17.33
C LYS A 123 11.91 -13.84 -15.92
N TRP A 124 13.12 -13.47 -15.51
CA TRP A 124 13.69 -13.78 -14.20
C TRP A 124 13.30 -12.78 -13.10
N THR A 125 12.51 -11.75 -13.42
CA THR A 125 12.02 -10.77 -12.44
C THR A 125 11.04 -11.44 -11.46
N GLY A 126 11.42 -11.52 -10.18
CA GLY A 126 10.57 -12.04 -9.10
C GLY A 126 9.71 -10.97 -8.39
N GLY A 127 10.09 -9.70 -8.57
CA GLY A 127 9.42 -8.51 -8.08
C GLY A 127 10.08 -7.29 -8.72
N ILE A 128 9.39 -6.16 -8.81
CA ILE A 128 9.95 -4.94 -9.40
C ILE A 128 9.42 -3.68 -8.74
N HIS A 129 10.33 -2.71 -8.55
CA HIS A 129 10.00 -1.33 -8.25
C HIS A 129 9.96 -0.48 -9.51
N SER A 130 8.94 0.37 -9.62
CA SER A 130 8.82 1.35 -10.69
C SER A 130 8.06 2.56 -10.18
N GLN A 131 8.66 3.75 -10.29
CA GLN A 131 8.00 5.04 -10.03
C GLN A 131 7.22 5.12 -8.69
N GLY A 132 7.78 4.59 -7.61
CA GLY A 132 7.13 4.57 -6.30
C GLY A 132 6.07 3.46 -6.10
N SER A 133 5.94 2.54 -7.06
CA SER A 133 5.10 1.34 -6.97
C SER A 133 5.94 0.07 -6.90
N LEU A 134 5.41 -0.94 -6.21
CA LEU A 134 5.98 -2.28 -6.08
C LEU A 134 5.04 -3.31 -6.67
N PHE A 135 5.57 -4.19 -7.50
CA PHE A 135 4.85 -5.31 -8.10
C PHE A 135 5.51 -6.61 -7.66
N ILE A 136 4.75 -7.50 -7.03
CA ILE A 136 5.28 -8.76 -6.50
C ILE A 136 4.37 -9.93 -6.84
N LEU A 137 4.98 -11.10 -7.08
CA LEU A 137 4.28 -12.37 -7.06
C LEU A 137 4.40 -12.99 -5.67
N ARG A 138 3.25 -13.24 -5.04
CA ARG A 138 3.15 -13.88 -3.74
C ARG A 138 2.38 -15.18 -3.86
N ASN A 139 3.07 -16.31 -3.74
CA ASN A 139 2.39 -17.59 -3.55
C ASN A 139 1.78 -17.62 -2.12
N PRO A 140 0.44 -17.67 -1.96
CA PRO A 140 -0.20 -17.71 -0.66
C PRO A 140 0.13 -18.97 0.16
N GLU A 141 0.58 -20.05 -0.49
CA GLU A 141 0.96 -21.32 0.15
C GLU A 141 2.39 -21.31 0.72
N GLN A 142 3.21 -20.30 0.38
CA GLN A 142 4.59 -20.18 0.83
C GLN A 142 4.73 -19.00 1.79
N LYS A 143 5.42 -19.14 2.94
CA LYS A 143 5.72 -18.01 3.84
C LYS A 143 6.77 -17.06 3.21
N PHE A 144 6.85 -15.81 3.68
CA PHE A 144 7.98 -14.95 3.33
C PHE A 144 9.24 -15.60 3.89
N SER A 145 10.12 -16.07 3.03
CA SER A 145 11.43 -16.56 3.43
C SER A 145 12.49 -15.55 2.99
N GLY A 146 13.39 -15.17 3.90
CA GLY A 146 14.63 -14.48 3.54
C GLY A 146 14.61 -12.95 3.46
N ASN A 147 13.77 -12.26 4.25
CA ASN A 147 13.76 -10.78 4.36
C ASN A 147 13.48 -10.00 3.06
N VAL A 148 12.96 -10.67 2.02
CA VAL A 148 12.76 -10.07 0.69
C VAL A 148 11.73 -8.94 0.75
N LEU A 149 10.63 -9.06 1.51
CA LEU A 149 9.67 -7.96 1.61
C LEU A 149 10.29 -6.71 2.22
N GLY A 150 11.04 -6.86 3.32
CA GLY A 150 11.79 -5.74 3.90
C GLY A 150 12.74 -5.09 2.90
N HIS A 151 13.47 -5.88 2.11
CA HIS A 151 14.32 -5.38 1.03
C HIS A 151 13.53 -4.53 0.02
N GLU A 152 12.40 -5.02 -0.47
CA GLU A 152 11.56 -4.27 -1.42
C GLU A 152 10.95 -3.01 -0.77
N ILE A 153 10.46 -3.09 0.46
CA ILE A 153 9.87 -1.94 1.15
C ILE A 153 10.89 -0.81 1.35
N VAL A 154 12.15 -1.14 1.67
CA VAL A 154 13.23 -0.13 1.78
C VAL A 154 13.37 0.67 0.49
N HIS A 155 13.28 0.05 -0.69
CA HIS A 155 13.35 0.78 -1.97
C HIS A 155 12.20 1.78 -2.13
N LEU A 156 10.98 1.45 -1.69
CA LEU A 156 9.84 2.39 -1.71
C LEU A 156 10.06 3.57 -0.77
N VAL A 157 10.53 3.29 0.45
CA VAL A 157 10.80 4.34 1.45
C VAL A 157 11.89 5.27 0.92
N LEU A 158 13.00 4.73 0.44
CA LEU A 158 14.09 5.53 -0.12
C LEU A 158 13.63 6.37 -1.32
N HIS A 159 12.85 5.81 -2.24
CA HIS A 159 12.27 6.58 -3.34
C HIS A 159 11.42 7.77 -2.86
N ARG A 160 10.70 7.61 -1.75
CA ARG A 160 9.86 8.68 -1.16
C ARG A 160 10.69 9.78 -0.49
N PHE A 161 11.75 9.42 0.23
CA PHE A 161 12.63 10.37 0.91
C PHE A 161 13.69 11.02 -0.02
N TYR A 162 14.01 10.36 -1.13
CA TYR A 162 15.04 10.77 -2.09
C TYR A 162 14.50 10.79 -3.52
N ALA A 163 13.40 11.53 -3.74
CA ALA A 163 12.77 11.64 -5.06
C ALA A 163 13.72 12.18 -6.15
N ASP A 164 14.67 13.04 -5.78
CA ASP A 164 15.70 13.61 -6.66
C ASP A 164 16.97 12.73 -6.78
N GLY A 165 16.95 11.53 -6.17
CA GLY A 165 18.07 10.61 -6.11
C GLY A 165 18.77 10.59 -4.75
N ILE A 166 19.46 9.48 -4.47
CA ILE A 166 20.23 9.30 -3.23
C ILE A 166 21.53 10.13 -3.36
N PRO A 167 21.82 11.06 -2.44
CA PRO A 167 23.07 11.81 -2.44
C PRO A 167 24.27 10.87 -2.37
N CYS A 168 25.26 11.09 -3.24
CA CYS A 168 26.52 10.37 -3.30
C CYS A 168 27.68 11.16 -2.68
#